data_AF-A0A391ND48-F1
#
_entry.id   AF-A0A391ND48-F1
#
_cell.length_a   1.000
_cell.length_b   1.000
_cell.length_c   1.000
_cell.angle_alpha   90.00
_cell.angle_beta   90.00
_cell.angle_gamma   90.00
#
_symmetry.space_group_name_H-M   'P 1'
#
loop_
_entity.id
_entity.type
_entity.pdbx_description
1 polymer ?
#
loop_
_entity_poly.entity_id
_entity_poly.type
_entity_poly.pdbx_seq_one_letter_code
_entity_poly.pdbx_strand_id
1 'polypeptide(L)'
;MNSQLSVTPATKRPLLRLETVLILIGVIALALAPFYFYPIFLMKVLCFALFACAFNLLLGYTGILSFGHAAFFGGAAYFTAHAVKEWGLTPELGILVGVAGAAFLGLIIGFLAIRRQGIYSTMITLALSQMFFFFCLQASFTHGEDGIQNIPRGHLFGLIDLEEPLYMYFFVLSVFLAGMLLIWRVIHSPYGMILRSIRENENRAISLGYSVSRYKLGAFVMSAALAGLAGGLKALVFQFATLTDVSWQMSGEVVLMTLLGGIGTLVGPVFGAALVTTLGNYFATSELPVTLVTGIIFMVCVLVFRRGMIGELYASRLGKKLERRADD
;
A
#
# COMPACT_ATOMS: atom_id res chain seq x y z
N MET A 1 -24.10 -5.81 -58.86
CA MET A 1 -25.19 -5.00 -58.27
C MET A 1 -25.26 -5.35 -56.78
N ASN A 2 -24.72 -4.46 -55.97
CA ASN A 2 -24.66 -4.34 -54.50
C ASN A 2 -25.25 -5.47 -53.62
N SER A 3 -24.40 -6.30 -52.99
CA SER A 3 -24.74 -6.92 -51.71
C SER A 3 -24.32 -5.98 -50.57
N GLN A 4 -25.27 -5.18 -50.10
CA GLN A 4 -25.16 -4.40 -48.88
C GLN A 4 -25.05 -5.37 -47.70
N LEU A 5 -23.83 -5.61 -47.19
CA LEU A 5 -23.62 -6.18 -45.87
C LEU A 5 -24.00 -5.10 -44.85
N SER A 6 -25.23 -5.14 -44.38
CA SER A 6 -25.68 -4.37 -43.23
C SER A 6 -24.86 -4.80 -42.00
N VAL A 7 -23.83 -4.02 -41.67
CA VAL A 7 -23.14 -4.12 -40.38
C VAL A 7 -24.11 -3.58 -39.34
N THR A 8 -24.83 -4.49 -38.68
CA THR A 8 -25.57 -4.15 -37.46
C THR A 8 -24.56 -3.71 -36.41
N PRO A 9 -24.69 -2.52 -35.80
CA PRO A 9 -23.85 -2.17 -34.67
C PRO A 9 -24.23 -3.11 -33.52
N ALA A 10 -23.32 -3.99 -33.14
CA ALA A 10 -23.45 -4.77 -31.92
C ALA A 10 -23.60 -3.80 -30.76
N THR A 11 -24.84 -3.64 -30.26
CA THR A 11 -25.15 -2.90 -29.05
C THR A 11 -24.37 -3.54 -27.91
N LYS A 12 -23.24 -2.94 -27.54
CA LYS A 12 -22.44 -3.30 -26.36
C LYS A 12 -23.31 -3.11 -25.13
N ARG A 13 -23.95 -4.19 -24.65
CA ARG A 13 -24.54 -4.23 -23.31
C ARG A 13 -23.39 -4.11 -22.30
N PRO A 14 -23.52 -3.33 -21.22
CA PRO A 14 -22.39 -2.97 -20.39
C PRO A 14 -21.96 -4.18 -19.55
N LEU A 15 -20.73 -4.65 -19.76
CA LEU A 15 -20.01 -5.70 -19.02
C LEU A 15 -19.70 -5.34 -17.54
N LEU A 16 -20.54 -4.51 -16.93
CA LEU A 16 -20.37 -3.86 -15.62
C LEU A 16 -20.91 -4.68 -14.43
N ARG A 17 -21.15 -5.99 -14.56
CA ARG A 17 -21.89 -6.75 -13.54
C ARG A 17 -21.07 -7.72 -12.68
N LEU A 18 -20.06 -8.44 -13.18
CA LEU A 18 -19.42 -9.47 -12.35
C LEU A 18 -18.31 -8.91 -11.46
N GLU A 19 -17.37 -8.16 -12.03
CA GLU A 19 -16.27 -7.55 -11.26
C GLU A 19 -16.80 -6.55 -10.23
N THR A 20 -17.77 -5.72 -10.64
CA THR A 20 -18.43 -4.76 -9.75
C THR A 20 -19.20 -5.47 -8.63
N VAL A 21 -19.85 -6.60 -8.90
CA VAL A 21 -20.50 -7.42 -7.86
C VAL A 21 -19.48 -8.03 -6.90
N LEU A 22 -18.35 -8.54 -7.39
CA LEU A 22 -17.29 -9.09 -6.52
C LEU A 22 -16.66 -8.01 -5.63
N ILE A 23 -16.41 -6.82 -6.18
CA ILE A 23 -15.93 -5.67 -5.40
C ILE A 23 -16.98 -5.26 -4.36
N LEU A 24 -18.25 -5.18 -4.75
CA LEU A 24 -19.34 -4.82 -3.83
C LEU A 24 -19.48 -5.85 -2.70
N ILE A 25 -19.40 -7.14 -3.00
CA ILE A 25 -19.40 -8.21 -2.00
C ILE A 25 -18.19 -8.05 -1.06
N GLY A 26 -17.00 -7.75 -1.59
CA GLY A 26 -15.81 -7.51 -0.77
C GLY A 26 -15.96 -6.31 0.17
N VAL A 27 -16.55 -5.21 -0.32
CA VAL A 27 -16.83 -4.01 0.49
C VAL A 27 -17.87 -4.30 1.57
N ILE A 28 -18.95 -5.02 1.23
CA ILE A 28 -19.97 -5.43 2.20
C ILE A 28 -19.38 -6.35 3.26
N ALA A 29 -18.54 -7.32 2.85
CA ALA A 29 -17.86 -8.22 3.77
C ALA A 29 -16.96 -7.45 4.75
N LEU A 30 -16.20 -6.46 4.26
CA LEU A 30 -15.42 -5.57 5.13
C LEU A 30 -16.31 -4.76 6.07
N ALA A 31 -17.40 -4.16 5.57
CA ALA A 31 -18.32 -3.39 6.41
C ALA A 31 -18.97 -4.22 7.54
N LEU A 32 -19.20 -5.51 7.31
CA LEU A 32 -19.76 -6.44 8.31
C LEU A 32 -18.69 -7.11 9.18
N ALA A 33 -17.42 -7.09 8.78
CA ALA A 33 -16.33 -7.74 9.51
C ALA A 33 -16.14 -7.29 10.98
N PRO A 34 -16.30 -6.00 11.38
CA PRO A 34 -16.07 -5.60 12.78
C PRO A 34 -17.10 -6.18 13.76
N PHE A 35 -18.23 -6.71 13.27
CA PHE A 35 -19.22 -7.39 14.12
C PHE A 35 -18.85 -8.83 14.45
N TYR A 36 -17.92 -9.44 13.71
CA TYR A 36 -17.49 -10.83 13.89
C TYR A 36 -16.05 -10.97 14.37
N PHE A 37 -15.21 -9.95 14.15
CA PHE A 37 -13.78 -9.98 14.46
C PHE A 37 -13.36 -8.74 15.25
N TYR A 38 -12.24 -8.85 15.97
CA TYR A 38 -11.70 -7.76 16.78
C TYR A 38 -11.36 -6.52 15.92
N PRO A 39 -12.01 -5.36 16.12
CA PRO A 39 -11.88 -4.21 15.21
C PRO A 39 -10.45 -3.70 15.05
N ILE A 40 -9.65 -3.67 16.12
CA ILE A 40 -8.26 -3.20 16.07
C ILE A 40 -7.39 -4.09 15.18
N PHE A 41 -7.62 -5.40 15.21
CA PHE A 41 -6.93 -6.32 14.31
C PHE A 41 -7.31 -6.08 12.84
N LEU A 42 -8.59 -5.84 12.55
CA LEU A 42 -9.02 -5.51 11.19
C LEU A 42 -8.43 -4.18 10.71
N MET A 43 -8.41 -3.15 11.56
CA MET A 43 -7.76 -1.87 11.24
C MET A 43 -6.27 -2.05 10.94
N LYS A 44 -5.58 -2.93 11.69
CA LYS A 44 -4.19 -3.32 11.38
C LYS A 44 -4.07 -3.86 9.96
N VAL A 45 -4.90 -4.85 9.61
CA VAL A 45 -4.91 -5.46 8.28
C VAL A 45 -5.16 -4.42 7.20
N LEU A 46 -6.11 -3.50 7.39
CA LEU A 46 -6.41 -2.43 6.43
C LEU A 46 -5.24 -1.45 6.25
N CYS A 47 -4.57 -1.05 7.33
CA CYS A 47 -3.40 -0.16 7.26
C CYS A 47 -2.24 -0.83 6.50
N PHE A 48 -1.91 -2.08 6.85
CA PHE A 48 -0.85 -2.82 6.16
C PHE A 48 -1.23 -3.18 4.71
N ALA A 49 -2.50 -3.42 4.42
CA ALA A 49 -2.99 -3.61 3.05
C ALA A 49 -2.81 -2.35 2.21
N LEU A 50 -3.15 -1.17 2.74
CA LEU A 50 -2.89 0.10 2.05
C LEU A 50 -1.40 0.32 1.83
N PHE A 51 -0.57 0.02 2.84
CA PHE A 51 0.89 0.12 2.74
C PHE A 51 1.45 -0.81 1.65
N ALA A 52 0.98 -2.06 1.59
CA ALA A 52 1.33 -3.02 0.55
C ALA A 52 0.85 -2.58 -0.84
N CYS A 53 -0.37 -2.06 -0.95
CA CYS A 53 -0.87 -1.52 -2.22
C CYS A 53 -0.06 -0.29 -2.69
N ALA A 54 0.33 0.59 -1.76
CA ALA A 54 1.20 1.73 -2.05
C ALA A 54 2.56 1.25 -2.58
N PHE A 55 3.21 0.33 -1.86
CA PHE A 55 4.47 -0.27 -2.30
C PHE A 55 4.37 -0.92 -3.68
N ASN A 56 3.28 -1.63 -3.94
CA ASN A 56 3.03 -2.27 -5.22
C ASN A 56 2.75 -1.28 -6.35
N LEU A 57 2.27 -0.06 -6.05
CA LEU A 57 2.18 1.00 -7.06
C LEU A 57 3.57 1.30 -7.65
N LEU A 58 4.60 1.38 -6.80
CA LEU A 58 5.97 1.59 -7.25
C LEU A 58 6.57 0.32 -7.86
N LEU A 59 6.68 -0.76 -7.08
CA LEU A 59 7.34 -1.98 -7.55
C LEU A 59 6.59 -2.61 -8.73
N GLY A 60 5.28 -2.74 -8.62
CA GLY A 60 4.44 -3.43 -9.59
C GLY A 60 4.24 -2.69 -10.89
N TYR A 61 4.25 -1.35 -10.91
CA TYR A 61 4.02 -0.61 -12.15
C TYR A 61 5.27 0.06 -12.72
N THR A 62 6.28 0.38 -11.90
CA THR A 62 7.52 0.99 -12.39
C THR A 62 8.71 0.03 -12.38
N GLY A 63 8.59 -1.13 -11.70
CA GLY A 63 9.70 -2.07 -11.54
C GLY A 63 10.76 -1.63 -10.53
N ILE A 64 10.51 -0.58 -9.74
CA ILE A 64 11.49 -0.05 -8.78
C ILE A 64 11.23 -0.68 -7.42
N LEU A 65 12.18 -1.48 -6.95
CA LEU A 65 12.22 -1.96 -5.57
C LEU A 65 12.79 -0.87 -4.67
N SER A 66 12.07 -0.50 -3.59
CA SER A 66 12.48 0.57 -2.69
C SER A 66 12.38 0.14 -1.23
N PHE A 67 13.52 0.00 -0.55
CA PHE A 67 13.57 -0.22 0.90
C PHE A 67 13.41 1.09 1.70
N GLY A 68 13.03 2.20 1.05
CA GLY A 68 12.71 3.47 1.69
C GLY A 68 11.30 3.56 2.26
N HIS A 69 10.43 2.57 2.00
CA HIS A 69 9.02 2.64 2.39
C HIS A 69 8.77 2.66 3.89
N ALA A 70 9.65 2.04 4.69
CA ALA A 70 9.65 2.16 6.15
C ALA A 70 9.84 3.62 6.60
N ALA A 71 10.73 4.38 5.96
CA ALA A 71 10.90 5.80 6.29
C ALA A 71 9.64 6.61 5.99
N PHE A 72 8.90 6.30 4.92
CA PHE A 72 7.64 6.99 4.61
C PHE A 72 6.52 6.61 5.58
N PHE A 73 6.38 5.31 5.86
CA PHE A 73 5.37 4.78 6.77
C PHE A 73 5.60 5.24 8.21
N GLY A 74 6.77 4.93 8.78
CA GLY A 74 7.11 5.33 10.15
C GLY A 74 7.35 6.83 10.30
N GLY A 75 7.90 7.51 9.29
CA GLY A 75 8.05 8.97 9.30
C GLY A 75 6.69 9.68 9.37
N ALA A 76 5.72 9.26 8.56
CA ALA A 76 4.35 9.77 8.66
C ALA A 76 3.69 9.45 9.99
N ALA A 77 3.96 8.27 10.57
CA ALA A 77 3.48 7.93 11.90
C ALA A 77 3.99 8.94 12.94
N TYR A 78 5.29 9.27 12.94
CA TYR A 78 5.86 10.29 13.82
C TYR A 78 5.31 11.69 13.55
N PHE A 79 5.21 12.12 12.29
CA PHE A 79 4.67 13.45 11.95
C PHE A 79 3.20 13.58 12.36
N THR A 80 2.39 12.55 12.12
CA THR A 80 0.97 12.51 12.53
C THR A 80 0.86 12.51 14.06
N ALA A 81 1.64 11.66 14.74
CA ALA A 81 1.65 11.56 16.19
C ALA A 81 2.02 12.90 16.85
N HIS A 82 3.08 13.55 16.36
CA HIS A 82 3.52 14.83 16.87
C HIS A 82 2.49 15.95 16.60
N ALA A 83 1.93 16.00 15.39
CA ALA A 83 0.92 16.98 15.02
C ALA A 83 -0.36 16.87 15.87
N VAL A 84 -0.81 15.65 16.15
CA VAL A 84 -2.04 15.44 16.94
C VAL A 84 -1.79 15.61 18.44
N LYS A 85 -0.65 15.13 18.94
CA LYS A 85 -0.34 15.14 20.38
C LYS A 85 0.19 16.50 20.88
N GLU A 86 1.15 17.09 20.17
CA GLU A 86 1.84 18.31 20.62
C GLU A 86 1.19 19.57 20.08
N TRP A 87 0.78 19.58 18.80
CA TRP A 87 0.11 20.74 18.21
C TRP A 87 -1.40 20.76 18.46
N GLY A 88 -1.97 19.66 18.98
CA GLY A 88 -3.40 19.54 19.23
C GLY A 88 -4.26 19.59 17.96
N LEU A 89 -3.68 19.26 16.80
CA LEU A 89 -4.43 19.25 15.55
C LEU A 89 -5.48 18.13 15.55
N THR A 90 -6.56 18.37 14.81
CA THR A 90 -7.57 17.34 14.60
C THR A 90 -6.98 16.14 13.83
N PRO A 91 -7.53 14.93 14.00
CA PRO A 91 -6.97 13.70 13.43
C PRO A 91 -6.80 13.76 11.92
N GLU A 92 -7.77 14.36 11.21
CA GLU A 92 -7.70 14.55 9.77
C GLU A 92 -6.53 15.46 9.35
N LEU A 93 -6.30 16.57 10.06
CA LEU A 93 -5.18 17.47 9.79
C LEU A 93 -3.84 16.81 10.15
N GLY A 94 -3.81 16.05 11.25
CA GLY A 94 -2.65 15.25 11.63
C GLY A 94 -2.23 14.26 10.55
N ILE A 95 -3.19 13.50 9.99
CA ILE A 95 -2.94 12.58 8.89
C ILE A 95 -2.44 13.35 7.66
N LEU A 96 -3.03 14.50 7.33
CA LEU A 96 -2.58 15.31 6.18
C LEU A 96 -1.15 15.81 6.35
N VAL A 97 -0.75 16.21 7.57
CA VAL A 97 0.64 16.55 7.89
C VAL A 97 1.56 15.33 7.71
N GLY A 98 1.14 14.15 8.18
CA GLY A 98 1.87 12.90 7.97
C GLY A 98 2.05 12.55 6.49
N VAL A 99 0.99 12.64 5.70
CA VAL A 99 1.01 12.40 4.25
C VAL A 99 1.91 13.41 3.54
N ALA A 100 1.81 14.70 3.89
CA ALA A 100 2.66 15.74 3.32
C ALA A 100 4.13 15.51 3.66
N GLY A 101 4.44 15.15 4.91
CA GLY A 101 5.79 14.79 5.34
C GLY A 101 6.34 13.58 4.61
N ALA A 102 5.55 12.51 4.44
CA ALA A 102 5.96 11.34 3.66
C ALA A 102 6.12 11.64 2.17
N ALA A 103 5.24 12.47 1.58
CA ALA A 103 5.37 12.91 0.20
C ALA A 103 6.66 13.73 0.00
N PHE A 104 6.99 14.60 0.95
CA PHE A 104 8.23 15.38 0.94
C PHE A 104 9.47 14.49 1.08
N LEU A 105 9.48 13.55 2.03
CA LEU A 105 10.53 12.54 2.14
C LEU A 105 10.64 11.71 0.86
N GLY A 106 9.51 11.31 0.28
CA GLY A 106 9.44 10.60 -1.00
C GLY A 106 10.01 11.41 -2.16
N LEU A 107 9.84 12.73 -2.16
CA LEU A 107 10.41 13.61 -3.16
C LEU A 107 11.93 13.67 -3.04
N ILE A 108 12.47 13.83 -1.82
CA ILE A 108 13.91 13.87 -1.58
C ILE A 108 14.56 12.52 -1.91
N ILE A 109 14.06 11.44 -1.30
CA ILE A 109 14.61 10.10 -1.47
C ILE A 109 14.43 9.63 -2.91
N GLY A 110 13.24 9.85 -3.49
CA GLY A 110 12.93 9.50 -4.87
C GLY A 110 13.82 10.23 -5.86
N PHE A 111 14.07 11.52 -5.66
CA PHE A 111 14.93 12.31 -6.55
C PHE A 111 16.37 11.77 -6.64
N LEU A 112 16.90 11.24 -5.54
CA LEU A 112 18.23 10.62 -5.54
C LEU A 112 18.20 9.19 -6.06
N ALA A 113 17.22 8.38 -5.63
CA ALA A 113 17.14 6.95 -5.93
C ALA A 113 16.94 6.67 -7.43
N ILE A 114 16.03 7.41 -8.09
CA ILE A 114 15.66 7.14 -9.50
C ILE A 114 16.77 7.42 -10.52
N ARG A 115 17.88 8.07 -10.09
CA ARG A 115 19.04 8.32 -10.96
C ARG A 115 19.83 7.05 -11.25
N ARG A 116 19.62 5.99 -10.47
CA ARG A 116 20.24 4.68 -10.67
C ARG A 116 19.17 3.66 -11.04
N GLN A 117 19.58 2.59 -11.70
CA GLN A 117 18.70 1.52 -12.15
C GLN A 117 18.93 0.24 -11.33
N GLY A 118 17.88 -0.58 -11.22
CA GLY A 118 17.95 -1.89 -10.58
C GLY A 118 18.41 -1.83 -9.11
N ILE A 119 19.32 -2.73 -8.76
CA ILE A 119 19.80 -2.97 -7.39
C ILE A 119 20.41 -1.70 -6.77
N TYR A 120 21.08 -0.87 -7.57
CA TYR A 120 21.69 0.37 -7.08
C TYR A 120 20.66 1.37 -6.55
N SER A 121 19.49 1.50 -7.20
CA SER A 121 18.39 2.33 -6.68
C SER A 121 17.91 1.79 -5.34
N THR A 122 17.73 0.47 -5.24
CA THR A 122 17.31 -0.19 -4.01
C THR A 122 18.29 0.06 -2.86
N MET A 123 19.60 -0.09 -3.11
CA MET A 123 20.64 0.18 -2.10
C MET A 123 20.65 1.64 -1.64
N ILE A 124 20.45 2.59 -2.54
CA ILE A 124 20.31 4.01 -2.18
C ILE A 124 19.10 4.23 -1.28
N THR A 125 17.94 3.64 -1.61
CA THR A 125 16.74 3.78 -0.77
C THR A 125 16.93 3.15 0.61
N LEU A 126 17.63 2.02 0.71
CA LEU A 126 17.95 1.39 1.99
C LEU A 126 18.86 2.29 2.84
N ALA A 127 19.93 2.82 2.24
CA ALA A 127 20.86 3.71 2.92
C ALA A 127 20.16 4.97 3.45
N LEU A 128 19.34 5.61 2.61
CA LEU A 128 18.56 6.79 3.01
C LEU A 128 17.51 6.46 4.08
N SER A 129 16.88 5.28 4.02
CA SER A 129 15.96 4.84 5.07
C SER A 129 16.68 4.65 6.41
N GLN A 130 17.91 4.11 6.38
CA GLN A 130 18.73 3.94 7.59
C GLN A 130 19.23 5.28 8.13
N MET A 131 19.60 6.22 7.27
CA MET A 131 19.92 7.59 7.70
C MET A 131 18.71 8.23 8.41
N PHE A 132 17.49 8.06 7.86
CA PHE A 132 16.28 8.56 8.50
C PHE A 132 15.95 7.83 9.81
N PHE A 133 16.23 6.53 9.90
CA PHE A 133 16.12 5.77 11.16
C PHE A 133 17.02 6.37 12.25
N PHE A 134 18.30 6.61 11.98
CA PHE A 134 19.21 7.22 12.95
C PHE A 134 18.85 8.66 13.29
N PHE A 135 18.29 9.41 12.33
CA PHE A 135 17.70 10.71 12.59
C PHE A 135 16.54 10.62 13.59
N CYS A 136 15.59 9.70 13.39
CA CYS A 136 14.48 9.48 14.33
C CYS A 136 14.95 8.93 15.68
N LEU A 137 16.07 8.21 15.74
CA LEU A 137 16.64 7.76 17.01
C LEU A 137 17.19 8.94 17.85
N GLN A 138 17.79 9.94 17.20
CA GLN A 138 18.45 11.07 17.88
C GLN A 138 17.55 12.30 18.06
N ALA A 139 16.53 12.45 17.22
CA ALA A 139 15.65 13.60 17.30
C ALA A 139 14.87 13.61 18.61
N SER A 140 14.83 14.77 19.28
CA SER A 140 14.11 14.89 20.56
C SER A 140 12.59 14.73 20.40
N PHE A 141 12.02 15.17 19.28
CA PHE A 141 10.57 15.13 19.06
C PHE A 141 9.99 13.71 18.90
N THR A 142 10.80 12.74 18.46
CA THR A 142 10.39 11.35 18.25
C THR A 142 10.48 10.51 19.52
N HIS A 143 11.15 11.00 20.57
CA HIS A 143 11.44 10.26 21.79
C HIS A 143 12.27 8.97 21.56
N GLY A 144 13.05 8.92 20.47
CA GLY A 144 13.98 7.82 20.20
C GLY A 144 13.33 6.44 20.19
N GLU A 145 13.87 5.52 21.00
CA GLU A 145 13.39 4.12 21.12
C GLU A 145 12.01 4.02 21.77
N ASP A 146 11.68 4.92 22.70
CA ASP A 146 10.37 4.92 23.39
C ASP A 146 9.23 5.25 22.43
N GLY A 147 9.53 6.09 21.42
CA GLY A 147 8.55 6.57 20.47
C GLY A 147 7.50 7.50 21.10
N ILE A 148 6.54 7.93 20.28
CA ILE A 148 5.44 8.78 20.76
C ILE A 148 4.29 7.87 21.18
N GLN A 149 4.02 7.80 22.48
CA GLN A 149 2.91 7.01 23.07
C GLN A 149 1.69 7.88 23.39
N ASN A 150 0.55 7.24 23.66
CA ASN A 150 -0.71 7.88 24.08
C ASN A 150 -1.17 8.98 23.11
N ILE A 151 -1.15 8.68 21.81
CA ILE A 151 -1.66 9.60 20.79
C ILE A 151 -3.20 9.66 20.92
N PRO A 152 -3.81 10.83 21.13
CA PRO A 152 -5.25 10.94 21.24
C PRO A 152 -5.89 10.67 19.88
N ARG A 153 -6.97 9.87 19.86
CA ARG A 153 -7.74 9.64 18.63
C ARG A 153 -8.60 10.84 18.27
N GLY A 154 -9.02 11.63 19.27
CA GLY A 154 -9.74 12.89 19.08
C GLY A 154 -11.13 12.73 18.44
N HIS A 155 -11.71 13.86 18.04
CA HIS A 155 -12.97 13.90 17.31
C HIS A 155 -12.74 14.23 15.84
N LEU A 156 -13.27 13.40 14.94
CA LEU A 156 -13.24 13.66 13.50
C LEU A 156 -14.14 14.85 13.18
N PHE A 157 -13.57 15.89 12.55
CA PHE A 157 -14.25 17.16 12.27
C PHE A 157 -14.96 17.79 13.49
N GLY A 158 -14.53 17.45 14.71
CA GLY A 158 -15.18 17.89 15.95
C GLY A 158 -16.57 17.29 16.23
N LEU A 159 -17.02 16.32 15.43
CA LEU A 159 -18.39 15.78 15.49
C LEU A 159 -18.46 14.29 15.85
N ILE A 160 -17.51 13.49 15.37
CA ILE A 160 -17.52 12.02 15.56
C ILE A 160 -16.37 11.63 16.49
N ASP A 161 -16.68 10.93 17.57
CA ASP A 161 -15.66 10.43 18.50
C ASP A 161 -14.91 9.22 17.93
N LEU A 162 -13.60 9.36 17.73
CA LEU A 162 -12.75 8.27 17.23
C LEU A 162 -12.20 7.39 18.37
N GLU A 163 -12.48 7.72 19.64
CA GLU A 163 -12.18 6.80 20.74
C GLU A 163 -12.99 5.51 20.62
N GLU A 164 -14.23 5.60 20.12
CA GLU A 164 -15.06 4.43 19.88
C GLU A 164 -14.48 3.56 18.74
N PRO A 165 -14.15 2.27 19.00
CA PRO A 165 -13.48 1.41 18.02
C PRO A 165 -14.26 1.21 16.71
N LEU A 166 -15.60 1.28 16.75
CA LEU A 166 -16.43 1.15 15.56
C LEU A 166 -16.35 2.37 14.65
N TYR A 167 -16.41 3.59 15.20
CA TYR A 167 -16.25 4.81 14.42
C TYR A 167 -14.85 4.91 13.82
N MET A 168 -13.82 4.56 14.60
CA MET A 168 -12.46 4.48 14.10
C MET A 168 -12.32 3.46 12.97
N TYR A 169 -12.97 2.29 13.08
CA TYR A 169 -12.98 1.28 12.03
C TYR A 169 -13.57 1.80 10.72
N PHE A 170 -14.76 2.42 10.76
CA PHE A 170 -15.39 2.97 9.56
C PHE A 170 -14.59 4.13 8.95
N PHE A 171 -13.93 4.93 9.78
CA PHE A 171 -12.99 5.95 9.31
C PHE A 171 -11.81 5.33 8.56
N VAL A 172 -11.12 4.35 9.16
CA VAL A 172 -10.00 3.63 8.52
C VAL A 172 -10.44 2.93 7.24
N LEU A 173 -11.61 2.29 7.25
CA LEU A 173 -12.19 1.65 6.06
C LEU A 173 -12.45 2.66 4.94
N SER A 174 -13.00 3.82 5.28
CA SER A 174 -13.26 4.90 4.31
C SER A 174 -11.97 5.40 3.66
N VAL A 175 -10.92 5.63 4.47
CA VAL A 175 -9.61 6.07 3.98
C VAL A 175 -8.92 4.97 3.16
N PHE A 176 -9.04 3.71 3.57
CA PHE A 176 -8.55 2.56 2.81
C PHE A 176 -9.20 2.47 1.42
N LEU A 177 -10.53 2.57 1.35
CA LEU A 177 -11.28 2.53 0.10
C LEU A 177 -10.94 3.72 -0.80
N ALA A 178 -10.79 4.93 -0.22
CA ALA A 178 -10.34 6.11 -0.95
C ALA A 178 -8.91 5.92 -1.52
N GLY A 179 -7.99 5.35 -0.74
CA GLY A 179 -6.65 5.01 -1.18
C GLY A 179 -6.64 3.98 -2.32
N MET A 180 -7.45 2.93 -2.20
CA MET A 180 -7.62 1.92 -3.26
C MET A 180 -8.19 2.52 -4.54
N LEU A 181 -9.20 3.40 -4.43
CA LEU A 181 -9.78 4.10 -5.57
C LEU A 181 -8.76 5.01 -6.26
N LEU A 182 -7.94 5.73 -5.48
CA LEU A 182 -6.87 6.57 -6.00
C LEU A 182 -5.85 5.72 -6.77
N ILE A 183 -5.39 4.61 -6.18
CA ILE A 183 -4.45 3.67 -6.83
C ILE A 183 -5.06 3.13 -8.13
N TRP A 184 -6.32 2.67 -8.10
CA TRP A 184 -7.03 2.18 -9.27
C TRP A 184 -7.09 3.25 -10.37
N ARG A 185 -7.43 4.50 -10.01
CA ARG A 185 -7.51 5.62 -10.94
C ARG A 185 -6.16 5.94 -11.57
N VAL A 186 -5.07 5.94 -10.79
CA VAL A 186 -3.72 6.18 -11.28
C VAL A 186 -3.29 5.10 -12.28
N ILE A 187 -3.53 3.83 -11.95
CA ILE A 187 -3.13 2.69 -12.79
C ILE A 187 -3.89 2.65 -14.13
N HIS A 188 -5.19 2.98 -14.13
CA HIS A 188 -6.02 2.98 -15.34
C HIS A 188 -5.99 4.30 -16.10
N SER A 189 -5.15 5.25 -15.68
CA SER A 189 -4.93 6.51 -16.41
C SER A 189 -3.79 6.38 -17.42
N PRO A 190 -3.64 7.34 -18.37
CA PRO A 190 -2.48 7.40 -19.27
C PRO A 190 -1.14 7.36 -18.53
N TYR A 191 -1.09 7.93 -17.33
CA TYR A 191 0.08 7.87 -16.46
C TYR A 191 0.49 6.43 -16.12
N GLY A 192 -0.48 5.59 -15.72
CA GLY A 192 -0.24 4.18 -15.41
C GLY A 192 0.22 3.37 -16.63
N MET A 193 -0.31 3.68 -17.83
CA MET A 193 0.16 3.05 -19.08
C MET A 193 1.63 3.38 -19.37
N ILE A 194 2.04 4.63 -19.16
CA ILE A 194 3.44 5.05 -19.33
C ILE A 194 4.33 4.34 -18.31
N LEU A 195 3.92 4.22 -17.04
CA LEU A 195 4.69 3.48 -16.04
C LEU A 195 4.92 2.02 -16.44
N ARG A 196 3.87 1.34 -16.91
CA ARG A 196 3.99 -0.04 -17.41
C ARG A 196 4.98 -0.14 -18.58
N SER A 197 4.95 0.82 -19.52
CA SER A 197 5.90 0.85 -20.64
C SER A 197 7.35 1.06 -20.16
N ILE A 198 7.55 1.89 -19.13
CA ILE A 198 8.86 2.12 -18.51
C ILE A 198 9.36 0.84 -17.84
N ARG A 199 8.47 0.09 -17.16
CA ARG A 199 8.80 -1.19 -16.52
C ARG A 199 9.20 -2.25 -17.53
N GLU A 200 8.56 -2.30 -18.70
CA GLU A 200 8.89 -3.28 -19.75
C GLU A 200 10.20 -2.96 -20.46
N ASN A 201 10.38 -1.71 -20.90
CA ASN A 201 11.61 -1.29 -21.54
C ASN A 201 11.81 0.24 -21.44
N GLU A 202 12.64 0.62 -20.48
CA GLU A 202 12.98 2.02 -20.22
C GLU A 202 13.61 2.72 -21.44
N ASN A 203 14.53 2.05 -22.15
CA ASN A 203 15.21 2.64 -23.32
C ASN A 203 14.20 2.94 -24.45
N ARG A 204 13.20 2.06 -24.64
CA ARG A 204 12.11 2.27 -25.60
C ARG A 204 11.25 3.47 -25.22
N ALA A 205 10.88 3.61 -23.95
CA ALA A 205 10.09 4.76 -23.48
C ALA A 205 10.83 6.08 -23.68
N ILE A 206 12.16 6.11 -23.47
CA ILE A 206 13.01 7.28 -23.76
C ILE A 206 13.01 7.59 -25.26
N SER A 207 13.11 6.57 -26.11
CA SER A 207 13.13 6.73 -27.57
C SER A 207 11.81 7.29 -28.13
N LEU A 208 10.69 7.02 -27.45
CA LEU A 208 9.37 7.58 -27.75
C LEU A 208 9.18 9.01 -27.21
N GLY A 209 10.20 9.61 -26.57
CA GLY A 209 10.18 10.99 -26.08
C GLY A 209 9.61 11.17 -24.67
N TYR A 210 9.33 10.08 -23.93
CA TYR A 210 8.86 10.20 -22.55
C TYR A 210 9.98 10.59 -21.58
N SER A 211 9.73 11.58 -20.73
CA SER A 211 10.64 11.96 -19.64
C SER A 211 10.58 10.96 -18.48
N VAL A 212 11.21 9.79 -18.63
CA VAL A 212 11.13 8.66 -17.68
C VAL A 212 11.37 9.06 -16.23
N SER A 213 12.39 9.88 -15.96
CA SER A 213 12.72 10.31 -14.59
C SER A 213 11.57 11.05 -13.91
N ARG A 214 10.80 11.87 -14.63
CA ARG A 214 9.65 12.62 -14.04
C ARG A 214 8.51 11.68 -13.68
N TYR A 215 8.22 10.70 -14.54
CA TYR A 215 7.21 9.67 -14.28
C TYR A 215 7.64 8.75 -13.12
N LYS A 216 8.91 8.35 -13.06
CA LYS A 216 9.43 7.58 -11.91
C LYS A 216 9.34 8.37 -10.61
N LEU A 217 9.72 9.66 -10.62
CA LEU A 217 9.65 10.52 -9.43
C LEU A 217 8.21 10.69 -8.95
N GLY A 218 7.27 10.98 -9.86
CA GLY A 218 5.85 11.10 -9.51
C GLY A 218 5.30 9.82 -8.89
N ALA A 219 5.67 8.65 -9.43
CA ALA A 219 5.22 7.36 -8.90
C ALA A 219 5.80 7.11 -7.51
N PHE A 220 7.05 7.49 -7.31
CA PHE A 220 7.74 7.38 -6.03
C PHE A 220 7.09 8.27 -4.96
N VAL A 221 6.80 9.54 -5.29
CA VAL A 221 6.13 10.48 -4.37
C VAL A 221 4.71 10.02 -4.04
N MET A 222 3.94 9.56 -5.03
CA MET A 222 2.58 9.04 -4.78
C MET A 222 2.60 7.77 -3.91
N SER A 223 3.55 6.86 -4.16
CA SER A 223 3.76 5.67 -3.34
C SER A 223 4.12 6.04 -1.90
N ALA A 224 5.03 7.01 -1.72
CA ALA A 224 5.42 7.51 -0.41
C ALA A 224 4.24 8.19 0.32
N ALA A 225 3.45 9.00 -0.36
CA ALA A 225 2.27 9.65 0.20
C ALA A 225 1.23 8.63 0.69
N LEU A 226 0.94 7.60 -0.11
CA LEU A 226 0.00 6.53 0.26
C LEU A 226 0.54 5.61 1.37
N ALA A 227 1.84 5.34 1.37
CA ALA A 227 2.50 4.64 2.48
C ALA A 227 2.45 5.48 3.77
N GLY A 228 2.64 6.80 3.65
CA GLY A 228 2.49 7.73 4.76
C GLY A 228 1.06 7.82 5.28
N LEU A 229 0.06 7.77 4.40
CA LEU A 229 -1.36 7.69 4.78
C LEU A 229 -1.62 6.46 5.64
N ALA A 230 -1.09 5.30 5.25
CA ALA A 230 -1.17 4.07 6.04
C ALA A 230 -0.46 4.18 7.39
N GLY A 231 0.72 4.80 7.43
CA GLY A 231 1.49 5.01 8.66
C GLY A 231 0.84 5.97 9.65
N GLY A 232 0.29 7.09 9.16
CA GLY A 232 -0.48 8.05 9.96
C GLY A 232 -1.75 7.44 10.54
N LEU A 233 -2.50 6.65 9.75
CA LEU A 233 -3.64 5.88 10.24
C LEU A 233 -3.21 4.88 11.33
N LYS A 234 -2.13 4.12 11.09
CA LYS A 234 -1.59 3.17 12.06
C LYS A 234 -1.27 3.85 13.39
N ALA A 235 -0.66 5.04 13.36
CA ALA A 235 -0.33 5.79 14.56
C ALA A 235 -1.56 6.12 15.41
N LEU A 236 -2.67 6.52 14.77
CA LEU A 236 -3.93 6.81 15.47
C LEU A 236 -4.66 5.55 15.95
N VAL A 237 -4.68 4.48 15.14
CA VAL A 237 -5.31 3.21 15.49
C VAL A 237 -4.69 2.63 16.75
N PHE A 238 -3.36 2.56 16.78
CA PHE A 238 -2.61 1.96 17.89
C PHE A 238 -2.25 2.96 18.99
N GLN A 239 -2.44 4.25 18.76
CA GLN A 239 -2.10 5.34 19.68
C GLN A 239 -0.61 5.42 20.02
N PHE A 240 0.25 4.86 19.15
CA PHE A 240 1.69 5.01 19.26
C PHE A 240 2.41 5.01 17.90
N ALA A 241 3.54 5.72 17.86
CA ALA A 241 4.50 5.72 16.76
C ALA A 241 5.87 5.30 17.31
N THR A 242 6.43 4.20 16.81
CA THR A 242 7.64 3.58 17.37
C THR A 242 8.76 3.51 16.34
N LEU A 243 10.01 3.43 16.83
CA LEU A 243 11.20 3.40 15.97
C LEU A 243 11.24 2.16 15.06
N THR A 244 10.59 1.07 15.48
CA THR A 244 10.40 -0.16 14.70
C THR A 244 9.67 0.08 13.38
N ASP A 245 8.78 1.08 13.30
CA ASP A 245 8.04 1.41 12.07
C ASP A 245 8.96 2.03 10.99
N VAL A 246 10.08 2.65 11.40
CA VAL A 246 11.06 3.28 10.50
C VAL A 246 12.19 2.30 10.14
N SER A 247 12.27 1.16 10.83
CA SER A 247 13.31 0.15 10.62
C SER A 247 13.24 -0.47 9.21
N TRP A 248 14.37 -0.86 8.63
CA TRP A 248 14.39 -1.44 7.28
C TRP A 248 13.61 -2.76 7.21
N GLN A 249 13.45 -3.46 8.33
CA GLN A 249 12.67 -4.67 8.46
C GLN A 249 11.20 -4.44 8.08
N MET A 250 10.64 -3.26 8.39
CA MET A 250 9.29 -2.87 7.98
C MET A 250 9.16 -2.79 6.44
N SER A 251 10.20 -2.30 5.75
CA SER A 251 10.26 -2.35 4.29
C SER A 251 10.41 -3.78 3.77
N GLY A 252 11.10 -4.65 4.52
CA GLY A 252 11.14 -6.08 4.24
C GLY A 252 9.74 -6.70 4.30
N GLU A 253 8.98 -6.42 5.36
CA GLU A 253 7.64 -6.98 5.56
C GLU A 253 6.69 -6.61 4.41
N VAL A 254 6.67 -5.34 3.98
CA VAL A 254 5.82 -4.93 2.85
C VAL A 254 6.24 -5.56 1.52
N VAL A 255 7.55 -5.81 1.32
CA VAL A 255 8.02 -6.60 0.18
C VAL A 255 7.43 -8.00 0.25
N LEU A 256 7.47 -8.66 1.41
CA LEU A 256 6.87 -9.99 1.58
C LEU A 256 5.36 -9.97 1.29
N MET A 257 4.62 -9.01 1.84
CA MET A 257 3.18 -8.86 1.62
C MET A 257 2.84 -8.71 0.13
N THR A 258 3.60 -7.88 -0.60
CA THR A 258 3.35 -7.64 -2.03
C THR A 258 3.76 -8.80 -2.93
N LEU A 259 4.91 -9.43 -2.66
CA LEU A 259 5.38 -10.60 -3.39
C LEU A 259 4.42 -11.78 -3.23
N LEU A 260 4.00 -12.06 -1.99
CA LEU A 260 3.09 -13.14 -1.66
C LEU A 260 1.72 -12.93 -2.32
N GLY A 261 1.20 -11.70 -2.23
CA GLY A 261 -0.08 -11.33 -2.79
C GLY A 261 -0.12 -11.39 -4.32
N GLY A 262 0.96 -10.97 -4.98
CA GLY A 262 1.11 -10.94 -6.43
C GLY A 262 1.46 -9.54 -6.95
N ILE A 263 2.72 -9.39 -7.38
CA ILE A 263 3.27 -8.12 -7.88
C ILE A 263 2.50 -7.64 -9.12
N GLY A 264 2.17 -6.35 -9.16
CA GLY A 264 1.52 -5.72 -10.32
C GLY A 264 0.02 -6.01 -10.43
N THR A 265 -0.58 -6.65 -9.42
CA THR A 265 -2.05 -6.79 -9.30
C THR A 265 -2.60 -5.74 -8.33
N LEU A 266 -3.83 -5.27 -8.52
CA LEU A 266 -4.44 -4.28 -7.62
C LEU A 266 -4.78 -4.87 -6.24
N VAL A 267 -5.34 -6.08 -6.24
CA VAL A 267 -5.90 -6.73 -5.03
C VAL A 267 -4.89 -7.68 -4.36
N GLY A 268 -3.87 -8.15 -5.08
CA GLY A 268 -2.82 -9.06 -4.56
C GLY A 268 -2.26 -8.60 -3.21
N PRO A 269 -1.70 -7.38 -3.14
CA PRO A 269 -1.13 -6.86 -1.90
C PRO A 269 -2.09 -6.83 -0.71
N VAL A 270 -3.40 -6.66 -0.93
CA VAL A 270 -4.41 -6.69 0.13
C VAL A 270 -4.47 -8.08 0.78
N PHE A 271 -4.52 -9.13 -0.03
CA PHE A 271 -4.53 -10.51 0.47
C PHE A 271 -3.20 -10.89 1.10
N GLY A 272 -2.08 -10.48 0.49
CA GLY A 272 -0.76 -10.73 1.06
C GLY A 272 -0.57 -10.06 2.43
N ALA A 273 -1.01 -8.80 2.57
CA ALA A 273 -1.02 -8.11 3.85
C ALA A 273 -1.95 -8.76 4.88
N ALA A 274 -3.15 -9.17 4.47
CA ALA A 274 -4.07 -9.89 5.35
C ALA A 274 -3.45 -11.21 5.85
N LEU A 275 -2.83 -11.99 4.97
CA LEU A 275 -2.17 -13.24 5.34
C LEU A 275 -1.01 -12.99 6.31
N VAL A 276 -0.04 -12.16 5.93
CA VAL A 276 1.16 -11.90 6.76
C VAL A 276 0.76 -11.32 8.12
N THR A 277 -0.17 -10.36 8.15
CA THR A 277 -0.65 -9.75 9.40
C THR A 277 -1.37 -10.77 10.27
N THR A 278 -2.20 -11.64 9.70
CA THR A 278 -2.92 -12.69 10.45
C THR A 278 -1.96 -13.71 11.03
N LEU A 279 -1.00 -14.17 10.24
CA LEU A 279 0.06 -15.07 10.71
C LEU A 279 0.86 -14.41 11.83
N GLY A 280 1.29 -13.17 11.64
CA GLY A 280 2.02 -12.41 12.66
C GLY A 280 1.23 -12.31 13.97
N ASN A 281 -0.08 -12.06 13.90
CA ASN A 281 -0.94 -11.98 15.07
C ASN A 281 -1.16 -13.34 15.75
N TYR A 282 -1.30 -14.41 14.97
CA TYR A 282 -1.52 -15.76 15.49
C TYR A 282 -0.26 -16.34 16.15
N PHE A 283 0.91 -16.14 15.54
CA PHE A 283 2.17 -16.62 16.09
C PHE A 283 2.75 -15.72 17.19
N ALA A 284 2.28 -14.47 17.31
CA ALA A 284 2.69 -13.59 18.41
C ALA A 284 2.36 -14.15 19.80
N THR A 285 1.34 -15.02 19.91
CA THR A 285 0.97 -15.71 21.16
C THR A 285 1.67 -17.06 21.34
N SER A 286 2.51 -17.48 20.40
CA SER A 286 3.25 -18.74 20.45
C SER A 286 4.70 -18.53 20.89
N GLU A 287 5.34 -19.58 21.39
CA GLU A 287 6.77 -19.55 21.78
C GLU A 287 7.74 -19.50 20.58
N LEU A 288 7.22 -19.62 19.35
CA LEU A 288 8.02 -19.62 18.14
C LEU A 288 8.41 -18.19 17.72
N PRO A 289 9.66 -17.97 17.26
CA PRO A 289 10.05 -16.69 16.69
C PRO A 289 9.20 -16.39 15.43
N VAL A 290 8.29 -15.42 15.53
CA VAL A 290 7.36 -15.04 14.45
C VAL A 290 8.09 -14.79 13.14
N THR A 291 9.22 -14.07 13.19
CA THR A 291 10.05 -13.73 12.03
C THR A 291 10.54 -14.97 11.27
N LEU A 292 10.92 -16.03 12.00
CA LEU A 292 11.41 -17.27 11.41
C LEU A 292 10.25 -17.99 10.68
N VAL A 293 9.10 -18.10 11.34
CA VAL A 293 7.90 -18.75 10.79
C VAL A 293 7.41 -18.02 9.54
N THR A 294 7.32 -16.69 9.59
CA THR A 294 6.94 -15.87 8.43
C THR A 294 7.93 -16.01 7.28
N GLY A 295 9.24 -16.10 7.57
CA GLY A 295 10.28 -16.28 6.56
C GLY A 295 10.21 -17.65 5.86
N ILE A 296 9.94 -18.72 6.62
CA ILE A 296 9.76 -20.07 6.06
C ILE A 296 8.51 -20.13 5.18
N ILE A 297 7.38 -19.61 5.67
CA ILE A 297 6.12 -19.59 4.92
C ILE A 297 6.29 -18.78 3.64
N PHE A 298 6.96 -17.63 3.72
CA PHE A 298 7.31 -16.85 2.54
C PHE A 298 8.16 -17.65 1.54
N MET A 299 9.22 -18.33 2.01
CA MET A 299 10.07 -19.15 1.14
C MET A 299 9.24 -20.22 0.42
N VAL A 300 8.39 -20.95 1.16
CA VAL A 300 7.49 -21.95 0.58
C VAL A 300 6.57 -21.31 -0.46
N CYS A 301 5.91 -20.19 -0.11
CA CYS A 301 5.00 -19.52 -1.01
C CYS A 301 5.67 -19.01 -2.29
N VAL A 302 6.89 -18.47 -2.22
CA VAL A 302 7.61 -17.99 -3.41
C VAL A 302 8.08 -19.15 -4.28
N LEU A 303 8.49 -20.28 -3.67
CA LEU A 303 8.90 -21.48 -4.41
C LEU A 303 7.72 -22.15 -5.12
N VAL A 304 6.54 -22.15 -4.49
CA VAL A 304 5.32 -22.79 -5.02
C VAL A 304 4.56 -21.86 -5.97
N PHE A 305 4.39 -20.58 -5.61
CA PHE A 305 3.58 -19.60 -6.34
C PHE A 305 4.45 -18.58 -7.06
N ARG A 306 4.95 -18.93 -8.26
CA ARG A 306 5.84 -18.06 -9.07
C ARG A 306 5.22 -16.71 -9.47
N ARG A 307 3.89 -16.57 -9.44
CA ARG A 307 3.15 -15.33 -9.76
C ARG A 307 2.50 -14.66 -8.53
N GLY A 308 2.72 -15.19 -7.32
CA GLY A 308 1.96 -14.87 -6.12
C GLY A 308 0.57 -15.53 -6.09
N MET A 309 -0.09 -15.54 -4.94
CA MET A 309 -1.35 -16.29 -4.74
C MET A 309 -2.46 -15.84 -5.69
N ILE A 310 -2.65 -14.52 -5.85
CA ILE A 310 -3.68 -14.00 -6.76
C ILE A 310 -3.25 -14.16 -8.21
N GLY A 311 -1.97 -13.97 -8.53
CA GLY A 311 -1.46 -14.19 -9.88
C GLY A 311 -1.67 -15.62 -10.37
N GLU A 312 -1.55 -16.60 -9.47
CA GLU A 312 -1.83 -18.02 -9.77
C GLU A 312 -3.33 -18.30 -9.91
N LEU A 313 -4.18 -17.66 -9.09
CA LEU A 313 -5.64 -17.75 -9.21
C LEU A 313 -6.16 -17.23 -10.56
N TYR A 314 -5.61 -16.10 -11.05
CA TYR A 314 -5.92 -15.58 -12.39
C TYR A 314 -5.38 -16.49 -13.51
N ALA A 315 -4.21 -17.11 -13.33
CA ALA A 315 -3.63 -18.02 -14.32
C ALA A 315 -4.34 -19.40 -14.39
N SER A 316 -5.01 -19.81 -13.31
CA SER A 316 -5.74 -21.07 -13.19
C SER A 316 -6.94 -21.17 -14.15
N ARG A 317 -7.42 -22.40 -14.39
CA ARG A 317 -8.61 -22.68 -15.23
C ARG A 317 -9.85 -21.90 -14.77
N LEU A 318 -9.92 -21.53 -13.48
CA LEU A 318 -11.00 -20.73 -12.91
C LEU A 318 -10.92 -19.26 -13.36
N GLY A 319 -9.73 -18.65 -13.35
CA GLY A 319 -9.48 -17.28 -13.82
C GLY A 319 -9.74 -17.14 -15.32
N LYS A 320 -9.24 -18.09 -16.13
CA LYS A 320 -9.52 -18.13 -17.58
C LYS A 320 -11.01 -18.32 -17.91
N LYS A 321 -11.79 -18.95 -17.02
CA LYS A 321 -13.24 -19.14 -17.17
C LYS A 321 -14.03 -17.90 -16.75
N LEU A 322 -13.47 -17.07 -15.85
CA LEU A 322 -14.00 -15.75 -15.49
C LEU A 322 -13.68 -14.71 -16.58
N GLU A 323 -12.48 -14.73 -17.15
CA GLU A 323 -12.11 -13.90 -18.32
C GLU A 323 -12.95 -14.26 -19.56
N ARG A 324 -13.07 -15.56 -19.90
CA ARG A 324 -13.90 -15.99 -21.04
C ARG A 324 -15.39 -15.68 -20.88
N ARG A 325 -15.91 -15.62 -19.65
CA ARG A 325 -17.30 -15.18 -19.38
C ARG A 325 -17.48 -13.67 -19.36
N ALA A 326 -16.40 -12.90 -19.35
CA ALA A 326 -16.42 -11.46 -19.57
C ALA A 326 -16.30 -11.11 -21.07
N ASP A 327 -15.83 -12.03 -21.90
CA ASP A 327 -15.71 -11.89 -23.35
C ASP A 327 -16.91 -12.44 -24.15
N ASP A 328 -17.79 -13.24 -23.52
CA ASP A 328 -19.08 -13.74 -24.06
C ASP A 328 -20.28 -12.89 -23.61
#